data_AF-A0A7Y2GI28-F1
#
_entry.id   AF-A0A7Y2GI28-F1
#
_cell.length_a   1.000
_cell.length_b   1.000
_cell.length_c   1.000
_cell.angle_alpha   90.00
_cell.angle_beta   90.00
_cell.angle_gamma   90.00
#
_symmetry.space_group_name_H-M   'P 1'
#
loop_
_entity.id
_entity.type
_entity.pdbx_description
1 polymer ?
#
loop_
_entity_poly.entity_id
_entity_poly.type
_entity_poly.pdbx_seq_one_letter_code
_entity_poly.pdbx_strand_id
1 'polypeptide(L)'
;MIVLFLTLFLFVNADSKPTSWDCTNPIEITCDGKTCVSSEKDAFTPMRVTIASDGSMEVCAYTGCWQGTGKVLKNESQIVFAGTDLRFSTAPESKENILIGIDSRDNVGFVKAGAFSHPLVCKVREQG
;
A
#
# COMPACT_ATOMS: atom_id res chain seq x y z
N MET A 1 -3.70 43.03 43.94
CA MET A 1 -4.06 42.82 42.53
C MET A 1 -3.04 41.85 41.95
N ILE A 2 -3.31 40.54 42.06
CA ILE A 2 -2.40 39.46 41.64
C ILE A 2 -2.74 39.15 40.18
N VAL A 3 -1.84 39.49 39.27
CA VAL A 3 -2.00 39.22 37.83
C VAL A 3 -1.69 37.74 37.61
N LEU A 4 -2.75 36.95 37.47
CA LEU A 4 -2.71 35.53 37.14
C LEU A 4 -2.34 35.40 35.65
N PHE A 5 -1.06 35.20 35.36
CA PHE A 5 -0.58 34.87 34.02
C PHE A 5 -1.08 33.46 33.66
N LEU A 6 -2.22 33.41 32.98
CA LEU A 6 -2.75 32.22 32.31
C LEU A 6 -1.80 31.89 31.15
N THR A 7 -0.82 31.01 31.38
CA THR A 7 0.01 30.43 30.33
C THR A 7 -0.87 29.54 29.45
N LEU A 8 -1.28 30.09 28.31
CA LEU A 8 -1.95 29.40 27.23
C LEU A 8 -0.97 28.35 26.64
N PHE A 9 -1.06 27.11 27.09
CA PHE A 9 -0.40 25.99 26.43
C PHE A 9 -1.03 25.80 25.05
N LEU A 10 -0.34 26.30 24.02
CA LEU A 10 -0.61 25.93 22.63
C LEU A 10 -0.30 24.45 22.48
N PHE A 11 -1.32 23.60 22.54
CA PHE A 11 -1.24 22.22 22.09
C PHE A 11 -1.01 22.24 20.58
N VAL A 12 0.26 22.24 20.17
CA VAL A 12 0.64 21.92 18.80
C VAL A 12 0.22 20.48 18.57
N ASN A 13 -0.92 20.28 17.92
CA ASN A 13 -1.30 18.97 17.40
C ASN A 13 -0.23 18.60 16.36
N ALA A 14 0.73 17.77 16.77
CA ALA A 14 1.64 17.15 15.82
C ALA A 14 0.78 16.24 14.95
N ASP A 15 0.52 16.68 13.72
CA ASP A 15 -0.16 15.87 12.72
C ASP A 15 0.80 14.71 12.40
N SER A 16 0.57 13.55 13.05
CA SER A 16 1.38 12.37 12.80
C SER A 16 1.02 11.92 11.39
N LYS A 17 1.89 12.24 10.44
CA LYS A 17 1.73 11.79 9.07
C LYS A 17 1.54 10.25 9.06
N PRO A 18 0.67 9.71 8.19
CA PRO A 18 0.37 8.28 8.17
C PRO A 18 1.62 7.43 7.94
N THR A 19 1.80 6.34 8.68
CA THR A 19 2.85 5.37 8.37
C THR A 19 2.62 4.81 6.97
N SER A 20 3.67 4.73 6.16
CA SER A 20 3.57 4.24 4.79
C SER A 20 4.57 3.13 4.50
N TRP A 21 4.23 2.30 3.52
CA TRP A 21 5.04 1.18 3.06
C TRP A 21 5.22 1.27 1.55
N ASP A 22 6.47 1.15 1.12
CA ASP A 22 6.86 1.00 -0.28
C ASP A 22 7.27 -0.46 -0.49
N CYS A 23 6.60 -1.16 -1.40
CA CYS A 23 6.86 -2.56 -1.70
C CYS A 23 7.10 -2.81 -3.19
N THR A 24 7.80 -3.91 -3.48
CA THR A 24 8.02 -4.40 -4.85
C THR A 24 7.97 -5.92 -4.89
N ASN A 25 7.56 -6.49 -6.03
CA ASN A 25 7.56 -7.94 -6.21
C ASN A 25 8.90 -8.44 -6.79
N PRO A 26 9.50 -9.49 -6.20
CA PRO A 26 10.72 -10.10 -6.72
C PRO A 26 10.45 -11.05 -7.90
N ILE A 27 9.20 -11.52 -8.05
CA ILE A 27 8.74 -12.39 -9.13
C ILE A 27 7.36 -11.93 -9.62
N GLU A 28 7.09 -12.08 -10.90
CA GLU A 28 5.75 -11.87 -11.47
C GLU A 28 4.99 -13.19 -11.47
N ILE A 29 3.74 -13.17 -11.01
CA ILE A 29 2.83 -14.30 -10.93
C ILE A 29 1.49 -13.86 -11.49
N THR A 30 1.07 -14.53 -12.55
CA THR A 30 -0.23 -14.33 -13.19
C THR A 30 -1.09 -15.56 -13.02
N CYS A 31 -2.35 -15.40 -12.61
CA CYS A 31 -3.29 -16.48 -12.38
C CYS A 31 -4.55 -16.32 -13.24
N ASP A 32 -5.11 -17.44 -13.70
CA ASP A 32 -6.33 -17.51 -14.53
C ASP A 32 -7.57 -18.06 -13.78
N GLY A 33 -7.44 -18.23 -12.47
CA GLY A 33 -8.48 -18.83 -11.60
C GLY A 33 -8.38 -20.36 -11.46
N LYS A 34 -7.52 -21.03 -12.23
CA LYS A 34 -7.22 -22.47 -12.08
C LYS A 34 -5.75 -22.72 -11.75
N THR A 35 -4.87 -21.95 -12.36
CA THR A 35 -3.43 -22.08 -12.21
C THR A 35 -2.78 -20.71 -12.07
N CYS A 36 -1.55 -20.70 -11.57
CA CYS A 36 -0.69 -19.53 -11.57
C CYS A 36 0.63 -19.89 -12.25
N VAL A 37 1.12 -19.01 -13.10
CA VAL A 37 2.43 -19.12 -13.74
C VAL A 37 3.34 -18.01 -13.24
N SER A 38 4.61 -18.33 -13.05
CA SER A 38 5.62 -17.39 -12.57
C SER A 38 6.64 -17.07 -13.65
N SER A 39 7.00 -15.79 -13.76
CA SER A 39 8.17 -15.33 -14.49
C SER A 39 9.27 -14.97 -13.49
N GLU A 40 10.49 -15.46 -13.72
CA GLU A 40 11.63 -15.18 -12.86
C GLU A 40 12.13 -13.74 -12.99
N LYS A 41 13.00 -13.35 -12.05
CA LYS A 41 13.64 -12.04 -11.98
C LYS A 41 14.28 -11.69 -13.33
N ASP A 42 14.18 -10.41 -13.72
CA ASP A 42 14.67 -9.82 -14.98
C ASP A 42 13.86 -10.15 -16.26
N ALA A 43 12.83 -11.01 -16.18
CA ALA A 43 11.91 -11.29 -17.29
C ALA A 43 10.66 -10.39 -17.32
N PHE A 44 10.49 -9.50 -16.34
CA PHE A 44 9.31 -8.64 -16.17
C PHE A 44 9.68 -7.26 -15.61
N THR A 45 8.75 -6.30 -15.70
CA THR A 45 8.88 -5.00 -15.04
C THR A 45 8.28 -5.09 -13.63
N PRO A 46 9.06 -4.88 -12.56
CA PRO A 46 8.54 -5.00 -11.21
C PRO A 46 7.40 -4.02 -10.92
N MET A 47 6.33 -4.56 -10.35
CA MET A 47 5.24 -3.82 -9.74
C MET A 47 5.78 -3.04 -8.54
N ARG A 48 5.32 -1.79 -8.39
CA ARG A 48 5.54 -0.96 -7.21
C ARG A 48 4.22 -0.77 -6.48
N VAL A 49 4.24 -0.96 -5.18
CA VAL A 49 3.07 -0.81 -4.32
C VAL A 49 3.42 0.22 -3.24
N THR A 50 2.66 1.31 -3.19
CA THR A 50 2.75 2.32 -2.14
C THR A 50 1.42 2.31 -1.37
N ILE A 51 1.48 2.10 -0.06
CA ILE A 51 0.28 2.11 0.80
C ILE A 51 0.54 2.87 2.09
N ALA A 52 -0.50 3.46 2.67
CA ALA A 52 -0.38 4.22 3.91
C ALA A 52 -1.50 3.88 4.90
N SER A 53 -1.24 4.07 6.20
CA SER A 53 -2.13 3.67 7.30
C SER A 53 -3.48 4.38 7.31
N ASP A 54 -3.64 5.44 6.53
CA ASP A 54 -4.91 6.13 6.26
C ASP A 54 -5.75 5.45 5.17
N GLY A 55 -5.23 4.39 4.56
CA GLY A 55 -5.86 3.63 3.49
C GLY A 55 -5.48 4.09 2.08
N SER A 56 -4.61 5.08 1.91
CA SER A 56 -4.11 5.47 0.58
C SER A 56 -3.39 4.30 -0.08
N MET A 57 -3.69 4.05 -1.36
CA MET A 57 -3.16 2.94 -2.14
C MET A 57 -2.74 3.40 -3.53
N GLU A 58 -1.57 2.98 -3.96
CA GLU A 58 -1.07 3.08 -5.33
C GLU A 58 -0.38 1.77 -5.70
N VAL A 59 -0.87 1.10 -6.74
CA VAL A 59 -0.29 -0.15 -7.27
C VAL A 59 0.07 0.08 -8.73
N CYS A 60 1.35 0.29 -8.99
CA CYS A 60 1.87 0.60 -10.32
C CYS A 60 2.42 -0.64 -11.02
N ALA A 61 1.98 -0.87 -12.25
CA ALA A 61 2.50 -1.90 -13.12
C ALA A 61 2.59 -1.34 -14.54
N TYR A 62 3.68 -1.65 -15.24
CA TYR A 62 3.89 -1.24 -16.63
C TYR A 62 3.72 0.27 -16.84
N THR A 63 2.66 0.68 -17.53
CA THR A 63 2.44 2.07 -17.97
C THR A 63 1.63 2.90 -16.98
N GLY A 64 1.07 2.32 -15.93
CA GLY A 64 0.12 3.01 -15.07
C GLY A 64 0.00 2.44 -13.66
N CYS A 65 -0.94 3.02 -12.90
CA CYS A 65 -1.17 2.64 -11.52
C CYS A 65 -2.67 2.55 -11.23
N TRP A 66 -3.07 1.54 -10.46
CA TRP A 66 -4.35 1.57 -9.76
C TRP A 66 -4.20 2.43 -8.50
N GLN A 67 -5.01 3.48 -8.38
CA GLN A 67 -4.91 4.46 -7.31
C GLN A 67 -6.26 4.69 -6.63
N GLY A 68 -6.21 4.95 -5.33
CA GLY A 68 -7.36 5.39 -4.53
C GLY A 68 -7.18 5.11 -3.05
N THR A 69 -8.29 4.88 -2.36
CA THR A 69 -8.32 4.60 -0.92
C THR A 69 -9.02 3.26 -0.67
N GLY A 70 -8.45 2.46 0.22
CA GLY A 70 -9.01 1.19 0.67
C GLY A 70 -9.31 1.17 2.17
N LYS A 71 -9.99 0.11 2.60
CA LYS A 71 -10.17 -0.21 4.02
C LYS A 71 -8.87 -0.79 4.57
N VAL A 72 -8.52 -0.42 5.80
CA VAL A 72 -7.35 -0.93 6.50
C VAL A 72 -7.80 -1.75 7.70
N LEU A 73 -7.32 -2.98 7.80
CA LEU A 73 -7.39 -3.80 9.00
C LEU A 73 -5.97 -4.00 9.53
N LYS A 74 -5.73 -3.65 10.78
CA LYS A 74 -4.42 -3.83 11.43
C LYS A 74 -4.59 -4.62 12.71
N ASN A 75 -3.80 -5.68 12.85
CA ASN A 75 -3.64 -6.45 14.07
C ASN A 75 -2.16 -6.64 14.36
N GLU A 76 -1.63 -5.89 15.33
CA GLU A 76 -0.19 -5.87 15.65
C GLU A 76 0.69 -5.60 14.41
N SER A 77 1.42 -6.63 13.96
CA SER A 77 2.32 -6.61 12.80
C SER A 77 1.65 -7.01 11.49
N GLN A 78 0.41 -7.48 11.53
CA GLN A 78 -0.33 -7.91 10.35
C GLN A 78 -1.25 -6.79 9.89
N ILE A 79 -1.11 -6.39 8.63
CA ILE A 79 -1.85 -5.28 8.05
C ILE A 79 -2.46 -5.73 6.72
N VAL A 80 -3.75 -5.46 6.54
CA VAL A 80 -4.49 -5.79 5.32
C VAL A 80 -5.14 -4.52 4.77
N PHE A 81 -4.96 -4.29 3.48
CA PHE A 81 -5.56 -3.21 2.71
C PHE A 81 -6.49 -3.80 1.66
N ALA A 82 -7.73 -3.31 1.62
CA ALA A 82 -8.73 -3.73 0.65
C ALA A 82 -9.29 -2.52 -0.10
N GLY A 83 -8.85 -2.33 -1.34
CA GLY A 83 -9.36 -1.33 -2.27
C GLY A 83 -10.40 -1.93 -3.22
N THR A 84 -11.43 -1.15 -3.55
CA THR A 84 -12.50 -1.55 -4.46
C THR A 84 -12.61 -0.53 -5.59
N ASP A 85 -12.82 -1.00 -6.82
CA ASP A 85 -12.99 -0.15 -8.01
C ASP A 85 -11.86 0.87 -8.24
N LEU A 86 -10.61 0.51 -7.90
CA LEU A 86 -9.45 1.37 -8.11
C LEU A 86 -9.18 1.51 -9.60
N ARG A 87 -9.11 2.73 -10.11
CA ARG A 87 -8.99 3.02 -11.55
C ARG A 87 -7.54 3.00 -11.97
N PHE A 88 -7.27 2.44 -13.15
CA PHE A 88 -5.94 2.47 -13.75
C PHE A 88 -5.66 3.85 -14.37
N SER A 89 -4.53 4.46 -14.04
CA SER A 89 -4.24 5.86 -14.39
C SER A 89 -4.19 6.13 -15.90
N THR A 90 -3.74 5.18 -16.71
CA THR A 90 -3.68 5.32 -18.19
C THR A 90 -4.87 4.71 -18.92
N ALA A 91 -5.79 4.05 -18.20
CA ALA A 91 -7.00 3.43 -18.74
C ALA A 91 -8.11 3.49 -17.67
N PRO A 92 -8.70 4.66 -17.38
CA PRO A 92 -9.57 4.86 -16.20
C PRO A 92 -10.88 4.06 -16.19
N GLU A 93 -11.24 3.47 -17.32
CA GLU A 93 -12.31 2.48 -17.49
C GLU A 93 -11.93 1.08 -16.98
N SER A 94 -10.63 0.77 -16.97
CA SER A 94 -10.09 -0.43 -16.32
C SER A 94 -10.02 -0.20 -14.81
N LYS A 95 -10.74 -1.04 -14.07
CA LYS A 95 -10.83 -0.98 -12.62
C LYS A 95 -10.50 -2.32 -12.01
N GLU A 96 -9.88 -2.29 -10.84
CA GLU A 96 -9.56 -3.51 -10.11
C GLU A 96 -9.91 -3.39 -8.62
N ASN A 97 -10.31 -4.54 -8.08
CA ASN A 97 -10.33 -4.74 -6.63
C ASN A 97 -8.96 -5.25 -6.22
N ILE A 98 -8.36 -4.61 -5.22
CA ILE A 98 -6.99 -4.88 -4.81
C ILE A 98 -6.97 -5.28 -3.34
N LEU A 99 -6.34 -6.42 -3.07
CA LEU A 99 -6.05 -6.89 -1.72
C LEU A 99 -4.54 -6.90 -1.51
N ILE A 100 -4.07 -6.28 -0.43
CA ILE A 100 -2.67 -6.31 -0.02
C ILE A 100 -2.59 -6.76 1.43
N GLY A 101 -1.71 -7.70 1.73
CA GLY A 101 -1.37 -8.11 3.09
C GLY A 101 0.11 -7.86 3.36
N ILE A 102 0.45 -7.34 4.54
CA ILE A 102 1.82 -7.14 5.00
C ILE A 102 1.99 -7.77 6.38
N ASP A 103 3.12 -8.48 6.56
CA ASP A 103 3.68 -8.79 7.87
C ASP A 103 4.89 -7.88 8.12
N SER A 104 4.73 -6.91 9.03
CA SER A 104 5.76 -5.92 9.30
C SER A 104 6.92 -6.44 10.14
N ARG A 105 6.87 -7.69 10.65
CA ARG A 105 8.01 -8.30 11.35
C ARG A 105 9.12 -8.65 10.37
N ASP A 106 8.73 -9.22 9.24
CA ASP A 106 9.64 -9.73 8.21
C ASP A 106 9.75 -8.77 7.02
N ASN A 107 8.92 -7.72 6.99
CA ASN A 107 8.82 -6.77 5.88
C ASN A 107 8.48 -7.45 4.54
N VAL A 108 7.61 -8.46 4.60
CA VAL A 108 7.10 -9.17 3.43
C VAL A 108 5.58 -9.10 3.37
N GLY A 109 5.03 -9.36 2.20
CA GLY A 109 3.59 -9.31 2.00
C GLY A 109 3.16 -10.00 0.72
N PHE A 110 1.94 -9.70 0.29
CA PHE A 110 1.42 -10.09 -1.02
C PHE A 110 0.47 -9.02 -1.57
N VAL A 111 0.28 -9.03 -2.88
CA VAL A 111 -0.76 -8.27 -3.57
C VAL A 111 -1.55 -9.17 -4.51
N LYS A 112 -2.87 -9.02 -4.47
CA LYS A 112 -3.80 -9.51 -5.49
C LYS A 112 -4.40 -8.29 -6.21
N ALA A 113 -4.18 -8.19 -7.51
CA ALA A 113 -4.75 -7.14 -8.37
C ALA A 113 -5.00 -7.71 -9.78
N GLY A 114 -6.25 -7.74 -10.25
CA GLY A 114 -6.59 -8.34 -11.56
C GLY A 114 -6.13 -9.78 -11.67
N ALA A 115 -5.28 -10.10 -12.65
CA ALA A 115 -4.68 -11.43 -12.80
C ALA A 115 -3.41 -11.63 -11.93
N PHE A 116 -2.82 -10.57 -11.38
CA PHE A 116 -1.59 -10.63 -10.59
C PHE A 116 -1.82 -11.18 -9.18
N SER A 117 -0.85 -11.94 -8.68
CA SER A 117 -0.85 -12.51 -7.32
C SER A 117 0.58 -12.60 -6.77
N HIS A 118 1.21 -11.45 -6.51
CA HIS A 118 2.65 -11.37 -6.23
C HIS A 118 2.98 -11.43 -4.74
N PRO A 119 4.08 -12.11 -4.35
CA PRO A 119 4.73 -11.80 -3.08
C PRO A 119 5.36 -10.40 -3.16
N LEU A 120 5.46 -9.74 -2.02
CA LEU A 120 6.03 -8.40 -1.89
C LEU A 120 7.18 -8.40 -0.89
N VAL A 121 8.20 -7.60 -1.18
CA VAL A 121 9.22 -7.14 -0.22
C VAL A 121 8.97 -5.67 0.02
N CYS A 122 8.82 -5.30 1.29
CA CYS A 122 8.36 -3.98 1.71
C CYS A 122 9.43 -3.24 2.53
N LYS A 123 9.30 -1.91 2.58
CA LYS A 123 10.06 -1.05 3.50
C LYS A 123 9.11 -0.01 4.07
N VAL A 124 9.24 0.28 5.36
CA VAL A 124 8.56 1.42 5.96
C VAL A 124 9.18 2.69 5.40
N ARG A 125 8.36 3.62 4.94
CA ARG A 125 8.79 4.95 4.56
C ARG A 125 8.79 5.83 5.81
N GLU A 126 9.98 6.12 6.32
CA GLU A 126 10.12 7.15 7.35
C GLU A 126 9.89 8.52 6.71
N GLN A 127 9.01 9.32 7.31
CA GLN A 127 8.78 10.68 6.88
C GLN A 127 9.79 11.58 7.57
N GLY A 128 10.65 12.19 6.75
CA GLY A 128 11.36 13.40 7.15
C GLY A 128 10.43 14.56 7.49
#